data_AF-A0A9D8BU83-F1
#
_entry.id   AF-A0A9D8BU83-F1
#
_cell.length_a   1.000
_cell.length_b   1.000
_cell.length_c   1.000
_cell.angle_alpha   90.00
_cell.angle_beta   90.00
_cell.angle_gamma   90.00
#
_symmetry.space_group_name_H-M   'P 1'
#
loop_
_entity.id
_entity.type
_entity.pdbx_description
1 polymer ?
#
loop_
_entity_poly.entity_id
_entity_poly.type
_entity_poly.pdbx_seq_one_letter_code
_entity_poly.pdbx_strand_id
1 'polypeptide(L)'
;MGNPGDSTRVTLTIAERLQVSLEGWQTGFKIRWRIDPIFTVVGWQDIYSAFFANAARAGHRPSRITLGAYRETHRNPHIFSRGWGLPPLEWKPPQLTKDGDHFHINTADRIRTYSFLADAIRTARQNT
;
A
#
# COMPACT_ATOMS: atom_id res chain seq x y z
N MET A 1 4.92 23.41 -10.60
CA MET A 1 5.57 22.21 -10.01
C MET A 1 6.01 22.60 -8.61
N GLY A 2 5.68 21.81 -7.59
CA GLY A 2 5.95 22.15 -6.18
C GLY A 2 7.43 22.06 -5.82
N ASN A 3 7.88 22.95 -4.92
CA ASN A 3 9.25 23.06 -4.44
C ASN A 3 9.61 21.84 -3.54
N PRO A 4 10.73 21.13 -3.77
CA PRO A 4 11.11 19.93 -3.02
C PRO A 4 11.35 20.14 -1.51
N GLY A 5 11.49 21.39 -1.04
CA GLY A 5 11.79 21.73 0.35
C GLY A 5 10.59 21.85 1.30
N ASP A 6 9.36 21.96 0.78
CA ASP A 6 8.22 22.41 1.58
C ASP A 6 7.44 21.24 2.23
N SER A 7 7.95 20.01 2.16
CA SER A 7 7.25 18.78 2.60
C SER A 7 5.86 18.57 1.95
N THR A 8 5.57 19.32 0.88
CA THR A 8 4.29 19.29 0.20
C THR A 8 4.07 17.94 -0.45
N ARG A 9 2.97 17.27 -0.10
CA ARG A 9 2.62 15.98 -0.67
C ARG A 9 2.46 16.12 -2.20
N VAL A 10 3.37 15.52 -2.96
CA VAL A 10 3.36 15.53 -4.43
C VAL A 10 2.41 14.52 -5.06
N THR A 11 1.71 13.72 -4.24
CA THR A 11 0.77 12.69 -4.71
C THR A 11 -0.62 12.93 -4.15
N LEU A 12 -1.66 12.52 -4.89
CA LEU A 12 -3.04 12.59 -4.42
C LEU A 12 -3.21 11.88 -3.07
N THR A 13 -4.08 12.43 -2.23
CA THR A 13 -4.57 11.79 -1.01
C THR A 13 -5.28 10.46 -1.32
N ILE A 14 -5.47 9.62 -0.30
CA ILE A 14 -6.20 8.36 -0.48
C ILE A 14 -7.65 8.62 -0.92
N ALA A 15 -8.31 9.64 -0.35
CA ALA A 15 -9.68 10.00 -0.68
C ALA A 15 -9.82 10.41 -2.16
N GLU A 16 -8.93 11.28 -2.66
CA GLU A 16 -8.93 11.68 -4.08
C GLU A 16 -8.68 10.49 -5.02
N ARG A 17 -7.76 9.59 -4.66
CA ARG A 17 -7.51 8.37 -5.46
C ARG A 17 -8.71 7.44 -5.48
N LEU A 18 -9.42 7.29 -4.37
CA LEU A 18 -10.65 6.52 -4.29
C LEU A 18 -11.75 7.15 -5.14
N GLN A 19 -11.90 8.47 -5.09
CA GLN A 19 -12.86 9.20 -5.91
C GLN A 19 -12.60 8.98 -7.41
N VAL A 20 -11.38 9.19 -7.88
CA VAL A 20 -10.99 8.92 -9.28
C VAL A 20 -11.21 7.44 -9.64
N SER A 21 -10.93 6.52 -8.71
CA SER A 21 -11.21 5.10 -8.89
C SER A 21 -12.71 4.82 -9.06
N LEU A 22 -13.60 5.56 -8.41
CA LEU A 22 -15.04 5.39 -8.54
C LEU A 22 -15.55 5.96 -9.86
N GLU A 23 -15.08 7.15 -10.25
CA GLU A 23 -15.39 7.78 -11.53
C GLU A 23 -14.99 6.89 -12.72
N GLY A 24 -13.78 6.32 -12.65
CA GLY A 24 -13.33 5.35 -13.65
C GLY A 24 -14.27 4.13 -13.76
N TRP A 25 -14.76 3.62 -12.62
CA TRP A 25 -15.70 2.51 -12.64
C TRP A 25 -17.06 2.92 -13.23
N GLN A 26 -17.59 4.08 -12.86
CA GLN A 26 -18.86 4.61 -13.36
C GLN A 26 -18.84 4.89 -14.86
N THR A 27 -17.67 5.20 -15.42
CA THR A 27 -17.46 5.41 -16.86
C THR A 27 -17.19 4.10 -17.63
N GLY A 28 -17.27 2.94 -16.95
CA GLY A 28 -17.18 1.62 -17.56
C GLY A 28 -15.79 0.97 -17.55
N PHE A 29 -14.78 1.59 -16.92
CA PHE A 29 -13.46 0.96 -16.81
C PHE A 29 -13.44 -0.17 -15.77
N LYS A 30 -12.65 -1.21 -16.07
CA LYS A 30 -12.29 -2.22 -15.08
C LYS A 30 -11.17 -1.70 -14.19
N ILE A 31 -11.50 -1.44 -12.92
CA ILE A 31 -10.55 -0.85 -11.99
C ILE A 31 -9.72 -1.91 -11.27
N ARG A 32 -8.39 -1.72 -11.26
CA ARG A 32 -7.45 -2.50 -10.44
C ARG A 32 -6.88 -1.62 -9.34
N TRP A 33 -6.91 -2.11 -8.10
CA TRP A 33 -6.14 -1.51 -7.01
C TRP A 33 -4.80 -2.22 -6.83
N ARG A 34 -3.77 -1.42 -6.54
CA ARG A 34 -2.45 -1.92 -6.13
C ARG A 34 -2.17 -1.36 -4.74
N ILE A 35 -2.09 -2.26 -3.76
CA ILE A 35 -1.72 -1.94 -2.38
C ILE A 35 -0.25 -2.34 -2.24
N ASP A 36 0.65 -1.37 -2.44
CA ASP A 36 2.11 -1.56 -2.51
C ASP A 36 2.81 -0.22 -2.21
N PRO A 37 3.79 -0.19 -1.29
CA PRO A 37 4.17 -1.27 -0.39
C PRO A 37 3.17 -1.45 0.77
N ILE A 38 3.01 -2.68 1.23
CA ILE A 38 2.34 -3.01 2.48
C ILE A 38 3.35 -2.87 3.62
N PHE A 39 2.98 -2.08 4.63
CA PHE A 39 3.76 -1.86 5.84
C PHE A 39 3.09 -2.53 7.03
N THR A 40 3.81 -3.39 7.73
CA THR A 40 3.35 -4.06 8.95
C THR A 40 3.78 -3.26 10.18
N VAL A 41 3.34 -1.99 10.25
CA VAL A 41 3.46 -1.13 11.44
C VAL A 41 2.61 -1.69 12.60
N VAL A 42 2.81 -1.21 13.82
CA VAL A 42 1.92 -1.55 14.94
C VAL A 42 0.47 -1.20 14.57
N GLY A 43 -0.46 -2.14 14.75
CA GLY A 43 -1.89 -1.94 14.41
C GLY A 43 -2.22 -2.02 12.91
N TRP A 44 -1.29 -2.46 12.04
CA TRP A 44 -1.53 -2.51 10.59
C TRP A 44 -2.80 -3.28 10.22
N GLN A 45 -3.10 -4.38 10.90
CA GLN A 45 -4.27 -5.22 10.64
C GLN A 45 -5.58 -4.42 10.71
N ASP A 46 -5.74 -3.60 11.73
CA ASP A 46 -6.93 -2.77 11.93
C ASP A 46 -6.98 -1.64 10.90
N ILE A 47 -5.84 -1.02 10.60
CA ILE A 47 -5.72 0.04 9.59
C ILE A 47 -6.20 -0.46 8.22
N TYR A 48 -5.70 -1.61 7.76
CA TYR A 48 -6.10 -2.15 6.46
C TYR A 48 -7.53 -2.69 6.47
N SER A 49 -7.98 -3.32 7.56
CA SER A 49 -9.37 -3.79 7.68
C SER A 49 -10.36 -2.63 7.62
N ALA A 50 -10.08 -1.54 8.35
CA ALA A 50 -10.87 -0.31 8.32
C ALA A 50 -10.87 0.32 6.92
N PHE A 51 -9.71 0.40 6.26
CA PHE A 51 -9.62 0.89 4.89
C PHE A 51 -10.53 0.11 3.93
N PHE A 52 -10.44 -1.22 3.89
CA PHE A 52 -11.24 -2.03 2.98
C PHE A 52 -12.73 -1.97 3.31
N ALA A 53 -13.10 -2.01 4.59
CA ALA A 53 -14.50 -1.92 5.02
C ALA A 53 -15.10 -0.56 4.66
N ASN A 54 -14.39 0.54 4.93
CA ASN A 54 -14.84 1.89 4.60
C ASN A 54 -14.98 2.07 3.09
N ALA A 55 -14.01 1.58 2.30
CA ALA A 55 -14.07 1.70 0.86
C ALA A 55 -15.18 0.82 0.25
N ALA A 56 -15.44 -0.36 0.81
CA ALA A 56 -16.56 -1.18 0.40
C ALA A 56 -17.91 -0.50 0.72
N ARG A 57 -18.05 0.12 1.90
CA ARG A 57 -19.27 0.86 2.28
C ARG A 57 -19.51 2.08 1.39
N ALA A 58 -18.44 2.71 0.90
CA ALA A 58 -18.50 3.80 -0.08
C ALA A 58 -18.77 3.32 -1.53
N GLY A 59 -19.08 2.04 -1.74
CA GLY A 59 -19.47 1.49 -3.04
C GLY A 59 -18.31 1.09 -3.96
N HIS A 60 -17.05 1.16 -3.50
CA HIS A 60 -15.93 0.75 -4.33
C HIS A 60 -15.92 -0.77 -4.55
N ARG A 61 -15.80 -1.18 -5.83
CA ARG A 61 -15.76 -2.60 -6.24
C ARG A 61 -14.66 -2.82 -7.29
N PRO A 62 -13.36 -2.73 -6.95
CA PRO A 62 -12.29 -3.01 -7.91
C PRO A 62 -12.38 -4.45 -8.42
N SER A 63 -12.21 -4.63 -9.73
CA SER A 63 -12.23 -5.95 -10.38
C SER A 63 -11.04 -6.81 -9.95
N ARG A 64 -9.92 -6.18 -9.59
CA ARG A 64 -8.70 -6.84 -9.12
C ARG A 64 -8.02 -6.01 -8.04
N ILE A 65 -7.53 -6.68 -7.00
CA ILE A 65 -6.62 -6.08 -6.01
C ILE A 65 -5.31 -6.86 -6.05
N THR A 66 -4.18 -6.18 -6.14
CA THR A 66 -2.85 -6.78 -6.04
C THR A 66 -2.12 -6.25 -4.83
N LEU A 67 -1.52 -7.17 -4.08
CA LEU A 67 -0.83 -6.91 -2.82
C LEU A 67 0.68 -7.04 -3.02
N GLY A 68 1.44 -6.04 -2.58
CA GLY A 68 2.90 -6.06 -2.61
C GLY A 68 3.46 -5.66 -1.26
N ALA A 69 4.10 -6.61 -0.56
CA ALA A 69 4.82 -6.31 0.67
C ALA A 69 6.04 -5.42 0.38
N TYR A 70 6.43 -4.63 1.39
CA TYR A 70 7.65 -3.83 1.33
C TYR A 70 8.86 -4.68 0.88
N ARG A 71 9.66 -4.09 -0.01
CA ARG A 71 10.93 -4.65 -0.50
C ARG A 71 11.89 -3.53 -0.84
N GLU A 72 13.18 -3.82 -0.77
CA GLU A 72 14.26 -2.90 -1.12
C GLU A 72 15.07 -3.45 -2.29
N THR A 73 15.40 -2.62 -3.27
CA THR A 73 16.26 -3.03 -4.41
C THR A 73 17.73 -3.10 -4.00
N HIS A 74 18.14 -2.36 -2.97
CA HIS A 74 19.50 -2.31 -2.46
C HIS A 74 19.48 -2.26 -0.94
N ARG A 75 20.51 -2.75 -0.25
CA ARG A 75 20.63 -2.66 1.22
C ARG A 75 20.70 -1.22 1.75
N ASN A 76 20.98 -0.25 0.87
CA ASN A 76 21.15 1.16 1.23
C ASN A 76 20.20 2.07 0.43
N PRO A 77 18.87 1.90 0.53
CA PRO A 77 17.92 2.78 -0.18
C PRO A 77 18.02 4.24 0.31
N HIS A 78 18.53 4.44 1.54
CA HIS A 78 18.78 5.75 2.15
C HIS A 78 19.83 6.62 1.45
N ILE A 79 20.59 6.08 0.48
CA ILE A 79 21.53 6.88 -0.31
C ILE A 79 20.75 7.84 -1.22
N PHE A 80 19.66 7.37 -1.83
CA PHE A 80 18.83 8.21 -2.70
C PHE A 80 17.97 9.20 -1.90
N SER A 81 17.44 8.77 -0.75
CA SER A 81 16.62 9.66 0.10
C SER A 81 17.42 10.86 0.61
N ARG A 82 18.71 10.65 0.98
CA ARG A 82 19.61 11.73 1.37
C ARG A 82 19.90 12.71 0.22
N GLY A 83 20.10 12.20 -0.99
CA GLY A 83 20.30 13.04 -2.18
C GLY A 83 19.08 13.92 -2.53
N TRP A 84 17.89 13.53 -2.08
CA TRP A 84 16.63 14.27 -2.29
C TRP A 84 16.14 15.04 -1.06
N GLY A 85 16.92 15.08 0.02
CA GLY A 85 16.51 15.76 1.26
C GLY A 85 15.28 15.14 1.94
N LEU A 86 14.95 13.88 1.65
CA LEU A 86 13.80 13.21 2.23
C LEU A 86 14.10 12.73 3.66
N PRO A 87 13.14 12.83 4.59
CA PRO A 87 13.31 12.30 5.93
C PRO A 87 13.53 10.77 5.89
N PRO A 88 14.22 10.21 6.90
CA PRO A 88 14.37 8.77 7.00
C PRO A 88 13.00 8.10 7.18
N LEU A 89 12.88 6.87 6.67
CA LEU A 89 11.69 6.06 6.91
C LEU A 89 11.56 5.76 8.40
N GLU A 90 10.47 6.21 9.02
CA GLU A 90 10.22 6.02 10.46
C GLU A 90 9.96 4.55 10.82
N TRP A 91 9.33 3.82 9.89
CA TRP A 91 9.10 2.39 10.06
C TRP A 91 10.38 1.60 9.77
N LYS A 92 10.81 0.80 10.76
CA LYS A 92 11.92 -0.12 10.59
C LYS A 92 11.38 -1.46 10.09
N PRO A 93 11.79 -1.94 8.90
CA PRO A 93 11.35 -3.23 8.41
C PRO A 93 11.89 -4.35 9.33
N PRO A 94 11.18 -5.49 9.42
CA PRO A 94 11.74 -6.70 10.00
C PRO A 94 12.95 -7.16 9.18
N GLN A 95 13.67 -8.17 9.67
CA GLN A 95 14.83 -8.72 8.97
C GLN A 95 14.46 -9.11 7.53
N LEU A 96 15.10 -8.46 6.56
CA LEU A 96 14.87 -8.70 5.15
C LEU A 96 15.75 -9.86 4.65
N THR A 97 15.19 -10.69 3.79
CA THR A 97 15.86 -11.82 3.11
C THR A 97 16.07 -11.46 1.65
N LYS A 98 17.28 -11.70 1.12
CA LYS A 98 17.55 -11.49 -0.31
C LYS A 98 16.82 -12.56 -1.13
N ASP A 99 16.07 -12.13 -2.14
CA ASP A 99 15.31 -12.99 -3.06
C ASP A 99 15.33 -12.31 -4.43
N GLY A 100 16.07 -12.92 -5.38
CA GLY A 100 16.44 -12.29 -6.64
C GLY A 100 17.21 -10.97 -6.46
N ASP A 101 16.74 -9.93 -7.17
CA ASP A 101 17.34 -8.58 -7.17
C ASP A 101 16.93 -7.72 -5.98
N HIS A 102 16.07 -8.22 -5.08
CA HIS A 102 15.49 -7.43 -4.00
C HIS A 102 15.69 -8.10 -2.63
N PHE A 103 15.55 -7.28 -1.59
CA PHE A 103 15.45 -7.68 -0.19
C PHE A 103 13.99 -7.61 0.22
N HIS A 104 13.44 -8.74 0.63
CA HIS A 104 12.02 -8.89 0.97
C HIS A 104 11.84 -9.18 2.44
N ILE A 105 10.68 -8.80 2.97
CA ILE A 105 10.17 -9.41 4.21
C ILE A 105 10.20 -10.94 4.02
N ASN A 106 10.57 -11.69 5.06
CA ASN A 106 10.68 -13.13 4.95
C ASN A 106 9.37 -13.79 4.45
N THR A 107 9.48 -14.95 3.83
CA THR A 107 8.35 -15.60 3.15
C THR A 107 7.19 -15.91 4.09
N ALA A 108 7.45 -16.37 5.31
CA ALA A 108 6.40 -16.69 6.28
C ALA A 108 5.58 -15.45 6.66
N ASP A 109 6.25 -14.33 6.90
CA ASP A 109 5.62 -13.05 7.21
C ASP A 109 4.85 -12.48 6.02
N ARG A 110 5.38 -12.61 4.79
CA ARG A 110 4.66 -12.24 3.56
C ARG A 110 3.37 -13.05 3.42
N ILE A 111 3.43 -14.37 3.58
CA ILE A 111 2.26 -15.26 3.52
C ILE A 111 1.22 -14.83 4.56
N ARG A 112 1.63 -14.66 5.82
CA ARG A 112 0.72 -14.21 6.89
C ARG A 112 0.05 -12.87 6.54
N THR A 113 0.83 -11.92 6.03
CA THR A 113 0.33 -10.61 5.63
C THR A 113 -0.69 -10.72 4.49
N TYR A 114 -0.38 -11.49 3.44
CA TYR A 114 -1.26 -11.64 2.29
C TYR A 114 -2.53 -12.42 2.63
N SER A 115 -2.44 -13.48 3.42
CA SER A 115 -3.61 -14.25 3.88
C SER A 115 -4.56 -13.35 4.66
N PHE A 116 -4.04 -12.60 5.64
CA PHE A 116 -4.85 -11.67 6.42
C PHE A 116 -5.54 -10.61 5.54
N LEU A 117 -4.80 -9.96 4.64
CA LEU A 117 -5.37 -8.93 3.77
C LEU A 117 -6.38 -9.51 2.78
N ALA A 118 -6.14 -10.71 2.26
CA ALA A 118 -7.09 -11.39 1.41
C ALA A 118 -8.39 -11.71 2.15
N ASP A 119 -8.30 -12.13 3.42
CA ASP A 119 -9.47 -12.33 4.29
C ASP A 119 -10.20 -11.01 4.54
N ALA A 120 -9.48 -9.96 4.94
CA ALA A 120 -10.06 -8.63 5.18
C ALA A 120 -10.79 -8.06 3.95
N ILE A 121 -10.21 -8.23 2.76
CA ILE A 121 -10.85 -7.84 1.48
C ILE A 121 -12.13 -8.64 1.25
N ARG A 122 -12.11 -9.96 1.49
CA ARG A 122 -13.29 -10.83 1.31
C ARG A 122 -14.40 -10.44 2.28
N THR A 123 -14.08 -10.29 3.57
CA THR A 123 -15.03 -9.86 4.60
C THR A 123 -15.62 -8.49 4.30
N ALA A 124 -14.79 -7.51 3.90
CA ALA A 124 -15.27 -6.18 3.55
C ALA A 124 -16.29 -6.18 2.41
N ARG A 125 -16.14 -7.08 1.43
CA ARG A 125 -17.08 -7.22 0.30
C ARG A 125 -18.40 -7.89 0.67
N GLN A 126 -18.41 -8.76 1.69
CA GLN A 126 -19.60 -9.49 2.11
C GLN A 126 -20.52 -8.66 3.00
N ASN A 127 -19.97 -7.67 3.71
CA ASN A 127 -20.68 -6.86 4.69
C ASN A 127 -21.24 -5.53 4.13
N THR A 128 -21.42 -5.45 2.81
CA THR A 128 -21.82 -4.22 2.07
C THR A 128 -22.66 -4.55 0.86
#